data_AF-A0A7Y1YM69-F1
#
_entry.id   AF-A0A7Y1YM69-F1
#
_cell.length_a   1.000
_cell.length_b   1.000
_cell.length_c   1.000
_cell.angle_alpha   90.00
_cell.angle_beta   90.00
_cell.angle_gamma   90.00
#
_symmetry.space_group_name_H-M   'P 1'
#
loop_
_entity.id
_entity.type
_entity.pdbx_description
1 polymer ?
#
loop_
_entity_poly.entity_id
_entity_poly.type
_entity_poly.pdbx_seq_one_letter_code
_entity_poly.pdbx_strand_id
1 'polypeptide(L)'
;MIQQTITGTVTDDTGSPLPGANVLVRGTTTGTQTDFDGNYSITANEGDVLLFSYIGFAAQSVTVGSSTTINVSMQEDASQLAEVVVTGYTSQTRGDITGSVASVDISEAVKVPLVNASEALEGRVSGVTVTNAGTPGGSPKIVIRGFGTSNNTNPLYIIDGVQTDNPSILNSINPGDIEQMNVLKDGAAAIYGARASNGVVIITTKRGSYNQAEPTITFNAYTGISRATNLPDLLNVQQHGDMIFQSLANDGASVEHPQYGNGANPVVPGTVQGYTRVVSYDPITRAPRTASVTQPNGTDWFEEIT
;
A
#
# COMPACT_ATOMS: atom_id res chain seq x y z
N MET A 1 -34.31 -3.92 -36.28
CA MET A 1 -33.02 -4.36 -36.84
C MET A 1 -33.08 -5.87 -36.94
N ILE A 2 -32.63 -6.46 -38.04
CA ILE A 2 -32.68 -7.90 -38.24
C ILE A 2 -31.40 -8.49 -37.64
N GLN A 3 -31.58 -9.37 -36.68
CA GLN A 3 -30.51 -10.11 -36.05
C GLN A 3 -30.02 -11.19 -37.03
N GLN A 4 -28.71 -11.21 -37.31
CA GLN A 4 -28.10 -12.13 -38.26
C GLN A 4 -27.02 -12.97 -37.58
N THR A 5 -26.88 -14.22 -38.02
CA THR A 5 -25.80 -15.09 -37.55
C THR A 5 -24.57 -14.82 -38.41
N ILE A 6 -23.54 -14.25 -37.78
CA ILE A 6 -22.24 -13.99 -38.37
C ILE A 6 -21.33 -15.18 -38.08
N THR A 7 -20.69 -15.68 -39.12
CA THR A 7 -19.74 -16.80 -39.06
C THR A 7 -18.39 -16.37 -39.60
N GLY A 8 -17.33 -17.09 -39.26
CA GLY A 8 -16.01 -16.80 -39.80
C GLY A 8 -14.91 -17.57 -39.11
N THR A 9 -13.69 -17.32 -39.55
CA THR A 9 -12.46 -17.89 -38.97
C THR A 9 -11.57 -16.81 -38.39
N VAL A 10 -10.93 -17.13 -37.26
CA VAL A 10 -9.87 -16.32 -36.66
C VAL A 10 -8.55 -17.06 -36.83
N THR A 11 -7.58 -16.38 -37.42
CA THR A 11 -6.25 -16.90 -37.74
C THR A 11 -5.16 -15.97 -37.24
N ASP A 12 -3.92 -16.43 -37.13
CA ASP A 12 -2.75 -15.58 -36.92
C ASP A 12 -2.25 -14.97 -38.25
N ASP A 13 -1.10 -14.28 -38.23
CA ASP A 13 -0.48 -13.69 -39.41
C ASP A 13 0.18 -14.73 -40.34
N THR A 14 0.45 -15.93 -39.83
CA THR A 14 0.97 -17.08 -40.59
C THR A 14 -0.15 -17.91 -41.25
N GLY A 15 -1.41 -17.61 -40.93
CA GLY A 15 -2.60 -18.31 -41.41
C GLY A 15 -2.99 -19.53 -40.57
N SER A 16 -2.39 -19.74 -39.40
CA SER A 16 -2.78 -20.81 -38.47
C SER A 16 -4.05 -20.42 -37.71
N PRO A 17 -5.00 -21.35 -37.50
CA PRO A 17 -6.22 -21.07 -36.76
C PRO A 17 -5.93 -20.77 -35.29
N LEU A 18 -6.66 -19.82 -34.71
CA LEU A 18 -6.54 -19.44 -33.30
C LEU A 18 -7.70 -20.03 -32.47
N PRO A 19 -7.50 -21.18 -31.81
CA PRO A 19 -8.53 -21.80 -30.98
C PRO A 19 -8.67 -21.10 -29.62
N GLY A 20 -9.92 -20.83 -29.20
CA GLY A 20 -10.22 -20.14 -27.95
C GLY A 20 -10.09 -18.61 -28.02
N ALA A 21 -10.05 -18.01 -29.21
CA ALA A 21 -10.16 -16.57 -29.39
C ALA A 21 -11.56 -16.09 -28.97
N ASN A 22 -11.60 -15.03 -28.16
CA ASN A 22 -12.85 -14.43 -27.69
C ASN A 22 -13.38 -13.47 -28.77
N VAL A 23 -14.65 -13.64 -29.13
CA VAL A 23 -15.39 -12.78 -30.07
C VAL A 23 -16.59 -12.17 -29.33
N LEU A 24 -16.63 -10.84 -29.19
CA LEU A 24 -17.66 -10.13 -28.42
C LEU A 24 -18.31 -9.03 -29.26
N VAL A 25 -19.64 -8.88 -29.19
CA VAL A 25 -20.32 -7.70 -29.75
C VAL A 25 -20.13 -6.52 -28.79
N ARG A 26 -19.47 -5.46 -29.25
CA ARG A 26 -19.12 -4.27 -28.46
C ARG A 26 -20.36 -3.66 -27.79
N GLY A 27 -20.24 -3.37 -26.49
CA GLY A 27 -21.31 -2.79 -25.68
C GLY A 27 -22.38 -3.79 -25.22
N THR A 28 -22.20 -5.09 -25.46
CA THR A 28 -23.13 -6.14 -25.03
C THR A 28 -22.40 -7.28 -24.32
N THR A 29 -23.16 -8.18 -23.68
CA THR A 29 -22.66 -9.45 -23.12
C THR A 29 -22.72 -10.60 -24.12
N THR A 30 -23.10 -10.32 -25.37
CA THR A 30 -23.20 -11.34 -26.43
C THR A 30 -21.81 -11.62 -26.99
N GLY A 31 -21.26 -12.78 -26.64
CA GLY A 31 -19.95 -13.23 -27.09
C GLY A 31 -19.91 -14.74 -27.32
N THR A 32 -18.88 -15.18 -28.03
CA THR A 32 -18.57 -16.59 -28.30
C THR A 32 -17.06 -16.79 -28.30
N GLN A 33 -16.62 -18.05 -28.36
CA GLN A 33 -15.21 -18.42 -28.52
C GLN A 33 -15.04 -19.22 -29.80
N THR A 34 -13.87 -19.13 -30.42
CA THR A 34 -13.52 -19.96 -31.58
C THR A 34 -13.29 -21.42 -31.20
N ASP A 35 -13.63 -22.34 -32.09
CA ASP A 35 -13.38 -23.78 -31.95
C ASP A 35 -11.91 -24.16 -32.27
N PHE A 36 -11.61 -25.47 -32.28
CA PHE A 36 -10.27 -26.00 -32.57
C PHE A 36 -9.74 -25.63 -33.95
N ASP A 37 -10.63 -25.39 -34.91
CA ASP A 37 -10.30 -25.02 -36.29
C ASP A 37 -10.36 -23.49 -36.49
N GLY A 38 -10.53 -22.72 -35.41
CA GLY A 38 -10.58 -21.26 -35.42
C GLY A 38 -11.93 -20.69 -35.89
N ASN A 39 -12.96 -21.52 -36.10
CA ASN A 39 -14.27 -21.04 -36.54
C ASN A 39 -15.07 -20.47 -35.37
N TYR A 40 -15.89 -19.46 -35.65
CA TYR A 40 -16.86 -18.93 -34.70
C TYR A 40 -18.23 -18.71 -35.34
N SER A 41 -19.26 -18.65 -34.50
CA SER A 41 -20.62 -18.26 -34.87
C SER A 41 -21.21 -17.38 -33.78
N ILE A 42 -21.57 -16.14 -34.13
CA ILE A 42 -22.11 -15.16 -33.21
C ILE A 42 -23.30 -14.44 -33.82
N THR A 43 -24.25 -14.06 -32.97
CA THR A 43 -25.45 -13.37 -33.39
C THR A 43 -25.28 -11.86 -33.19
N ALA A 44 -25.35 -11.08 -34.27
CA ALA A 44 -25.12 -9.63 -34.26
C ALA A 44 -26.03 -8.91 -35.29
N ASN A 45 -26.20 -7.59 -35.16
CA ASN A 45 -26.92 -6.78 -36.13
C ASN A 45 -25.94 -6.10 -37.10
N GLU A 46 -26.43 -5.74 -38.27
CA GLU A 46 -25.68 -4.88 -39.20
C GLU A 46 -25.42 -3.51 -38.53
N GLY A 47 -24.16 -3.08 -38.54
CA GLY A 47 -23.67 -1.89 -37.83
C GLY A 47 -23.05 -2.17 -36.46
N ASP A 48 -23.22 -3.36 -35.88
CA ASP A 48 -22.56 -3.75 -34.63
C ASP A 48 -21.06 -3.95 -34.86
N VAL A 49 -20.24 -3.74 -33.82
CA VAL A 49 -18.79 -3.96 -33.89
C VAL A 49 -18.41 -5.22 -33.15
N LEU A 50 -17.79 -6.18 -33.84
CA LEU A 50 -17.20 -7.37 -33.24
C LEU A 50 -15.79 -7.06 -32.75
N LEU A 51 -15.51 -7.41 -31.50
CA LEU A 51 -14.20 -7.32 -30.87
C LEU A 51 -13.60 -8.72 -30.76
N PHE A 52 -12.42 -8.90 -31.32
CA PHE A 52 -11.64 -10.15 -31.29
C PHE A 52 -10.47 -9.96 -30.34
N SER A 53 -10.31 -10.88 -29.39
CA SER A 53 -9.21 -10.84 -28.42
C SER A 53 -8.66 -12.25 -28.16
N TYR A 54 -7.34 -12.34 -28.10
CA TYR A 54 -6.64 -13.58 -27.79
C TYR A 54 -5.33 -13.24 -27.06
N ILE A 55 -4.92 -14.07 -26.11
CA ILE A 55 -3.74 -13.80 -25.29
C ILE A 55 -2.50 -13.81 -26.17
N GLY A 56 -1.70 -12.75 -26.11
CA GLY A 56 -0.50 -12.58 -26.96
C GLY A 56 -0.76 -11.94 -28.33
N PHE A 57 -2.00 -11.54 -28.63
CA PHE A 57 -2.39 -10.93 -29.91
C PHE A 57 -3.07 -9.57 -29.73
N ALA A 58 -2.95 -8.73 -30.75
CA ALA A 58 -3.52 -7.39 -30.74
C ALA A 58 -5.03 -7.49 -30.89
N ALA A 59 -5.78 -6.84 -29.99
CA ALA A 59 -7.23 -6.83 -30.09
C ALA A 59 -7.66 -6.14 -31.39
N GLN A 60 -8.53 -6.81 -32.16
CA GLN A 60 -8.99 -6.31 -33.45
C GLN A 60 -10.48 -6.07 -33.42
N SER A 61 -10.95 -5.00 -34.06
CA SER A 61 -12.38 -4.70 -34.14
C SER A 61 -12.85 -4.58 -35.58
N VAL A 62 -13.94 -5.27 -35.92
CA VAL A 62 -14.53 -5.29 -37.26
C VAL A 62 -16.02 -4.97 -37.18
N THR A 63 -16.48 -4.00 -37.97
CA THR A 63 -17.92 -3.67 -38.06
C THR A 63 -18.65 -4.68 -38.94
N VAL A 64 -19.79 -5.17 -38.47
CA VAL A 64 -20.68 -6.05 -39.22
C VAL A 64 -21.34 -5.25 -40.34
N GLY A 65 -20.97 -5.57 -41.58
CA GLY A 65 -21.61 -5.02 -42.79
C GLY A 65 -22.74 -5.92 -43.30
N SER A 66 -22.95 -5.91 -44.61
CA SER A 66 -23.94 -6.75 -45.29
C SER A 66 -23.52 -8.22 -45.48
N SER A 67 -22.25 -8.55 -45.20
CA SER A 67 -21.73 -9.92 -45.25
C SER A 67 -21.98 -10.64 -43.92
N THR A 68 -22.51 -11.86 -43.99
CA THR A 68 -22.65 -12.76 -42.84
C THR A 68 -21.39 -13.58 -42.54
N THR A 69 -20.34 -13.43 -43.36
CA THR A 69 -19.04 -14.07 -43.16
C THR A 69 -17.95 -13.04 -42.97
N ILE A 70 -17.20 -13.12 -41.86
CA ILE A 70 -16.11 -12.21 -41.50
C ILE A 70 -14.92 -13.04 -41.03
N ASN A 71 -13.84 -13.07 -41.81
CA ASN A 71 -12.60 -13.73 -41.41
C ASN A 71 -11.61 -12.69 -40.90
N VAL A 72 -10.88 -13.02 -39.84
CA VAL A 72 -9.97 -12.11 -39.14
C VAL A 72 -8.61 -12.77 -39.00
N SER A 73 -7.56 -12.06 -39.40
CA SER A 73 -6.17 -12.43 -39.12
C SER A 73 -5.64 -11.48 -38.05
N MET A 74 -5.42 -12.02 -36.85
CA MET A 74 -4.90 -11.28 -35.71
C MET A 74 -3.38 -11.21 -35.80
N GLN A 75 -2.85 -10.02 -35.54
CA GLN A 75 -1.40 -9.80 -35.46
C GLN A 75 -0.93 -10.13 -34.04
N GLU A 76 0.21 -10.80 -33.91
CA GLU A 76 0.85 -10.97 -32.61
C GLU A 76 1.15 -9.61 -31.97
N ASP A 77 0.83 -9.49 -30.68
CA ASP A 77 1.10 -8.29 -29.91
C ASP A 77 2.28 -8.56 -28.98
N ALA A 78 3.49 -8.40 -29.55
CA ALA A 78 4.73 -8.48 -28.80
C ALA A 78 4.88 -7.38 -27.73
N SER A 79 3.93 -6.44 -27.60
CA SER A 79 4.01 -5.33 -26.65
C SER A 79 3.51 -5.67 -25.24
N GLN A 80 2.79 -6.78 -25.03
CA GLN A 80 2.21 -7.11 -23.72
C GLN A 80 3.21 -7.64 -22.67
N LEU A 81 4.49 -7.80 -23.02
CA LEU A 81 5.53 -8.28 -22.10
C LEU A 81 6.65 -7.27 -21.82
N ALA A 82 6.59 -6.09 -22.43
CA ALA A 82 7.56 -5.03 -22.17
C ALA A 82 7.04 -4.14 -21.04
N GLU A 83 7.35 -4.49 -19.79
CA GLU A 83 7.16 -3.55 -18.69
C GLU A 83 8.03 -2.32 -18.96
N VAL A 84 7.37 -1.21 -19.32
CA VAL A 84 8.01 0.06 -19.58
C VAL A 84 8.40 0.66 -18.24
N VAL A 85 9.69 0.96 -18.10
CA VAL A 85 10.23 1.61 -16.91
C VAL A 85 10.67 3.00 -17.35
N VAL A 86 10.08 4.02 -16.72
CA VAL A 86 10.53 5.40 -16.92
C VAL A 86 11.84 5.57 -16.17
N THR A 87 12.92 5.82 -16.89
CA THR A 87 14.22 6.22 -16.34
C THR A 87 14.60 7.58 -16.93
N GLY A 88 14.75 8.61 -16.11
CA GLY A 88 15.13 9.90 -16.68
C GLY A 88 14.00 10.57 -17.45
N TYR A 89 14.34 10.93 -18.67
CA TYR A 89 13.49 11.60 -19.67
C TYR A 89 13.05 10.65 -20.79
N THR A 90 13.41 9.36 -20.71
CA THR A 90 13.14 8.35 -21.74
C THR A 90 12.48 7.12 -21.15
N SER A 91 11.41 6.63 -21.78
CA SER A 91 10.84 5.33 -21.48
C SER A 91 11.72 4.23 -22.08
N GLN A 92 12.23 3.31 -21.27
CA GLN A 92 12.99 2.14 -21.75
C GLN A 92 12.34 0.86 -21.20
N THR A 93 12.46 -0.23 -21.95
CA THR A 93 11.99 -1.53 -21.47
C THR A 93 12.91 -2.00 -20.33
N ARG A 94 12.36 -2.73 -19.35
CA ARG A 94 13.13 -3.24 -18.21
C ARG A 94 14.41 -4.00 -18.61
N GLY A 95 14.40 -4.69 -19.75
CA GLY A 95 15.52 -5.47 -20.26
C GLY A 95 16.68 -4.65 -20.81
N ASP A 96 16.42 -3.43 -21.27
CA ASP A 96 17.42 -2.60 -21.97
C ASP A 96 18.14 -1.61 -21.04
N ILE A 97 17.71 -1.50 -19.78
CA ILE A 97 18.31 -0.58 -18.81
C ILE A 97 19.61 -1.16 -18.25
N THR A 98 20.71 -0.47 -18.49
CA THR A 98 21.99 -0.75 -17.83
C THR A 98 21.96 -0.21 -16.39
N GLY A 99 21.66 -1.07 -15.41
CA GLY A 99 21.76 -0.73 -13.98
C GLY A 99 20.74 -1.44 -13.10
N SER A 100 20.76 -1.14 -11.80
CA SER A 100 19.79 -1.69 -10.83
C SER A 100 18.56 -0.80 -10.74
N VAL A 101 17.49 -1.16 -11.44
CA VAL A 101 16.19 -0.50 -11.31
C VAL A 101 15.17 -1.49 -10.76
N ALA A 102 14.39 -1.05 -9.77
CA ALA A 102 13.26 -1.81 -9.27
C ALA A 102 11.99 -1.01 -9.52
N SER A 103 11.00 -1.64 -10.14
CA SER A 103 9.69 -1.05 -10.44
C SER A 103 8.64 -1.71 -9.57
N VAL A 104 7.69 -0.91 -9.09
CA VAL A 104 6.46 -1.38 -8.45
C VAL A 104 5.29 -0.79 -9.20
N ASP A 105 4.45 -1.69 -9.73
CA ASP A 105 3.12 -1.35 -10.22
C ASP A 105 2.20 -1.08 -9.01
N ILE A 106 1.61 0.11 -8.97
CA ILE A 106 0.80 0.56 -7.84
C ILE A 106 -0.59 -0.08 -7.84
N SER A 107 -1.05 -0.64 -8.96
CA SER A 107 -2.31 -1.39 -9.02
C SER A 107 -2.33 -2.59 -8.07
N GLU A 108 -1.19 -3.25 -7.86
CA GLU A 108 -1.02 -4.33 -6.89
C GLU A 108 -0.84 -3.80 -5.46
N ALA A 109 -0.28 -2.60 -5.30
CA ALA A 109 -0.02 -2.01 -4.00
C ALA A 109 -1.30 -1.46 -3.33
N VAL A 110 -2.22 -0.89 -4.12
CA VAL A 110 -3.48 -0.27 -3.67
C VAL A 110 -4.55 -1.32 -3.28
N LYS A 111 -4.31 -2.62 -3.51
CA LYS A 111 -5.15 -3.70 -2.95
C LYS A 111 -5.20 -3.69 -1.42
N VAL A 112 -4.20 -3.08 -0.78
CA VAL A 112 -4.18 -2.80 0.65
C VAL A 112 -4.38 -1.29 0.84
N PRO A 113 -5.16 -0.83 1.83
CA PRO A 113 -5.25 0.59 2.15
C PRO A 113 -3.84 1.13 2.51
N LEU A 114 -3.29 1.96 1.63
CA LEU A 114 -2.02 2.66 1.86
C LEU A 114 -2.31 4.04 2.44
N VAL A 115 -1.60 4.41 3.51
CA VAL A 115 -1.73 5.75 4.10
C VAL A 115 -0.88 6.76 3.33
N ASN A 116 0.22 6.31 2.72
CA ASN A 116 1.11 7.13 1.92
C ASN A 116 1.70 6.33 0.75
N ALA A 117 2.22 7.03 -0.26
CA ALA A 117 2.79 6.39 -1.45
C ALA A 117 4.05 5.54 -1.15
N SER A 118 4.81 5.87 -0.09
CA SER A 118 6.06 5.17 0.21
C SER A 118 5.86 3.73 0.68
N GLU A 119 4.76 3.45 1.37
CA GLU A 119 4.38 2.11 1.84
C GLU A 119 4.20 1.14 0.68
N ALA A 120 3.93 1.65 -0.53
CA ALA A 120 3.90 0.80 -1.72
C ALA A 120 5.24 0.11 -2.00
N LEU A 121 6.38 0.75 -1.66
CA LEU A 121 7.72 0.19 -1.85
C LEU A 121 8.13 -0.78 -0.76
N GLU A 122 7.51 -0.69 0.41
CA GLU A 122 7.88 -1.48 1.57
C GLU A 122 7.68 -2.98 1.29
N GLY A 123 8.75 -3.77 1.44
CA GLY A 123 8.73 -5.20 1.17
C GLY A 123 8.60 -5.60 -0.31
N ARG A 124 8.19 -4.69 -1.20
CA ARG A 124 8.07 -4.93 -2.65
C ARG A 124 9.35 -4.63 -3.42
N VAL A 125 10.23 -3.77 -2.88
CA VAL A 125 11.52 -3.44 -3.50
C VAL A 125 12.70 -3.89 -2.63
N SER A 126 13.58 -4.70 -3.22
CA SER A 126 14.81 -5.14 -2.56
C SER A 126 15.76 -3.97 -2.22
N GLY A 127 16.31 -3.96 -1.02
CA GLY A 127 17.28 -2.93 -0.61
C GLY A 127 16.69 -1.52 -0.48
N VAL A 128 15.36 -1.41 -0.35
CA VAL A 128 14.67 -0.18 0.07
C VAL A 128 14.10 -0.42 1.44
N THR A 129 14.45 0.45 2.38
CA THR A 129 13.87 0.47 3.72
C THR A 129 12.99 1.70 3.82
N VAL A 130 11.72 1.47 4.14
CA VAL A 130 10.76 2.52 4.45
C VAL A 130 10.57 2.50 5.96
N THR A 131 10.68 3.66 6.60
CA THR A 131 10.42 3.80 8.04
C THR A 131 9.32 4.84 8.21
N ASN A 132 8.16 4.40 8.68
CA ASN A 132 7.06 5.28 9.02
C ASN A 132 7.20 5.74 10.49
N ALA A 133 6.98 7.02 10.75
CA ALA A 133 7.03 7.59 12.10
C ALA A 133 5.79 7.26 12.95
N GLY A 134 4.78 6.59 12.37
CA GLY A 134 3.56 6.17 13.08
C GLY A 134 2.63 7.34 13.46
N THR A 135 2.94 8.54 13.00
CA THR A 135 2.13 9.74 13.22
C THR A 135 1.24 10.01 12.00
N PRO A 136 -0.05 10.36 12.21
CA PRO A 136 -0.91 10.78 11.10
C PRO A 136 -0.30 11.97 10.33
N GLY A 137 -0.17 11.83 9.01
CA GLY A 137 0.44 12.85 8.16
C GLY A 137 1.97 12.98 8.30
N GLY A 138 2.61 12.12 9.11
CA GLY A 138 4.07 12.03 9.22
C GLY A 138 4.71 11.59 7.91
N SER A 139 5.82 12.22 7.53
CA SER A 139 6.52 11.86 6.29
C SER A 139 7.34 10.59 6.48
N PRO A 140 7.17 9.59 5.60
CA PRO A 140 7.95 8.36 5.67
C PRO A 140 9.40 8.63 5.27
N LYS A 141 10.34 7.97 5.95
CA LYS A 141 11.75 8.02 5.61
C LYS A 141 12.08 6.85 4.70
N ILE A 142 12.53 7.13 3.48
CA ILE A 142 13.01 6.12 2.54
C ILE A 142 14.54 6.11 2.55
N VAL A 143 15.11 4.92 2.63
CA VAL A 143 16.55 4.69 2.54
C VAL A 143 16.82 3.61 1.51
N ILE A 144 17.66 3.91 0.52
CA ILE A 144 18.02 2.98 -0.57
C ILE A 144 19.44 2.48 -0.31
N ARG A 145 19.62 1.16 -0.19
CA ARG A 145 20.90 0.49 0.08
C ARG A 145 21.62 0.94 1.37
N GLY A 146 20.84 1.34 2.39
CA GLY A 146 21.37 1.74 3.69
C GLY A 146 21.91 3.18 3.71
N PHE A 147 22.58 3.54 4.80
CA PHE A 147 23.05 4.90 5.02
C PHE A 147 24.39 5.14 4.32
N GLY A 148 24.38 5.85 3.18
CA GLY A 148 25.58 6.20 2.43
C GLY A 148 26.32 7.45 2.94
N THR A 149 25.67 8.28 3.77
CA THR A 149 26.25 9.51 4.32
C THR A 149 25.80 9.72 5.76
N SER A 150 26.58 10.50 6.54
CA SER A 150 26.25 10.85 7.93
C SER A 150 25.27 12.03 8.06
N ASN A 151 24.97 12.72 6.96
CA ASN A 151 24.16 13.94 6.96
C ASN A 151 22.77 13.65 6.39
N ASN A 152 22.56 13.96 5.10
CA ASN A 152 21.29 13.75 4.43
C ASN A 152 21.31 12.43 3.66
N THR A 153 20.40 11.54 4.04
CA THR A 153 20.24 10.20 3.45
C THR A 153 18.95 10.07 2.64
N ASN A 154 18.24 11.18 2.41
CA ASN A 154 17.01 11.17 1.62
C ASN A 154 17.35 10.94 0.14
N PRO A 155 16.57 10.10 -0.57
CA PRO A 155 16.70 9.95 -2.00
C PRO A 155 16.16 11.19 -2.72
N LEU A 156 16.49 11.32 -4.00
CA LEU A 156 15.87 12.31 -4.87
C LEU A 156 14.51 11.78 -5.35
N TYR A 157 13.45 12.56 -5.19
CA TYR A 157 12.12 12.23 -5.70
C TYR A 157 11.87 12.93 -7.03
N ILE A 158 11.27 12.22 -7.98
CA ILE A 158 10.93 12.74 -9.30
C ILE A 158 9.50 12.38 -9.59
N ILE A 159 8.64 13.38 -9.76
CA ILE A 159 7.22 13.18 -10.02
C ILE A 159 6.93 13.76 -11.39
N ASP A 160 6.61 12.90 -12.35
CA ASP A 160 6.34 13.31 -13.73
C ASP A 160 7.43 14.21 -14.35
N GLY A 161 8.68 14.02 -13.92
CA GLY A 161 9.85 14.78 -14.37
C GLY A 161 10.26 15.97 -13.48
N VAL A 162 9.44 16.35 -12.50
CA VAL A 162 9.76 17.42 -11.53
C VAL A 162 10.52 16.85 -10.33
N GLN A 163 11.69 17.42 -10.02
CA GLN A 163 12.58 16.94 -8.98
C GLN A 163 12.33 17.63 -7.63
N THR A 164 12.34 16.86 -6.55
CA THR A 164 12.27 17.36 -5.16
C THR A 164 13.05 16.46 -4.22
N ASP A 165 13.67 17.02 -3.19
CA ASP A 165 14.35 16.30 -2.10
C ASP A 165 13.51 16.28 -0.81
N ASN A 166 12.31 16.87 -0.85
CA ASN A 166 11.41 16.92 0.28
C ASN A 166 10.60 15.62 0.41
N PRO A 167 10.82 14.80 1.46
CA PRO A 167 10.09 13.55 1.66
C PRO A 167 8.59 13.75 1.91
N SER A 168 8.17 14.94 2.36
CA SER A 168 6.75 15.25 2.57
C SER A 168 5.93 15.26 1.29
N ILE A 169 6.57 15.29 0.12
CA ILE A 169 5.86 15.19 -1.16
C ILE A 169 5.07 13.87 -1.27
N LEU A 170 5.56 12.78 -0.67
CA LEU A 170 4.90 11.47 -0.71
C LEU A 170 3.60 11.42 0.11
N ASN A 171 3.40 12.37 1.03
CA ASN A 171 2.15 12.52 1.77
C ASN A 171 1.13 13.38 1.02
N SER A 172 1.61 14.21 0.08
CA SER A 172 0.75 15.10 -0.70
C SER A 172 0.17 14.43 -1.95
N ILE A 173 0.73 13.30 -2.36
CA ILE A 173 0.27 12.54 -3.53
C ILE A 173 -0.63 11.41 -3.04
N ASN A 174 -1.83 11.34 -3.60
CA ASN A 174 -2.72 10.21 -3.37
C ASN A 174 -2.12 8.96 -4.06
N PRO A 175 -1.89 7.84 -3.34
CA PRO A 175 -1.41 6.60 -3.95
C PRO A 175 -2.31 6.11 -5.09
N GLY A 176 -3.61 6.40 -5.04
CA GLY A 176 -4.55 6.03 -6.10
C GLY A 176 -4.30 6.72 -7.45
N ASP A 177 -3.58 7.85 -7.46
CA ASP A 177 -3.25 8.61 -8.67
C ASP A 177 -1.89 8.20 -9.25
N ILE A 178 -1.15 7.33 -8.56
CA ILE A 178 0.15 6.83 -9.02
C ILE A 178 -0.08 5.58 -9.88
N GLU A 179 0.55 5.57 -11.05
CA GLU A 179 0.57 4.42 -11.96
C GLU A 179 1.72 3.48 -11.61
N GLN A 180 2.93 4.02 -11.55
CA GLN A 180 4.16 3.26 -11.33
C GLN A 180 5.13 4.03 -10.44
N MET A 181 5.86 3.31 -9.60
CA MET A 181 7.01 3.85 -8.88
C MET A 181 8.28 3.06 -9.20
N ASN A 182 9.30 3.77 -9.69
CA ASN A 182 10.58 3.21 -10.08
C ASN A 182 11.67 3.72 -9.14
N VAL A 183 12.44 2.80 -8.59
CA VAL A 183 13.58 3.09 -7.73
C VAL A 183 14.87 2.78 -8.49
N LEU A 184 15.64 3.82 -8.79
CA LEU A 184 16.94 3.70 -9.44
C LEU A 184 18.03 3.67 -8.37
N LYS A 185 18.90 2.68 -8.49
CA LYS A 185 19.97 2.39 -7.52
C LYS A 185 21.34 2.46 -8.21
N ASP A 186 22.36 2.88 -7.46
CA ASP A 186 23.75 3.09 -7.93
C ASP A 186 23.84 3.90 -9.25
N GLY A 187 24.55 3.36 -10.25
CA GLY A 187 24.85 4.00 -11.52
C GLY A 187 23.64 4.31 -12.38
N ALA A 188 22.49 3.65 -12.18
CA ALA A 188 21.25 3.99 -12.87
C ALA A 188 20.76 5.39 -12.46
N ALA A 189 21.04 5.79 -11.22
CA ALA A 189 20.67 7.09 -10.69
C ALA A 189 21.60 8.22 -11.14
N ALA A 190 22.79 7.89 -11.70
CA ALA A 190 23.83 8.85 -12.08
C ALA A 190 23.36 9.87 -13.13
N ILE A 191 22.32 9.55 -13.91
CA ILE A 191 21.68 10.46 -14.88
C ILE A 191 21.20 11.75 -14.19
N TYR A 192 20.83 11.68 -12.92
CA TYR A 192 20.34 12.82 -12.13
C TYR A 192 21.45 13.51 -11.29
N GLY A 193 22.71 13.17 -11.53
CA GLY A 193 23.88 13.84 -10.97
C GLY A 193 24.10 13.59 -9.47
N ALA A 194 24.85 14.48 -8.82
CA ALA A 194 25.32 14.28 -7.44
C ALA A 194 24.20 14.15 -6.39
N ARG A 195 23.01 14.72 -6.69
CA ARG A 195 21.82 14.63 -5.81
C ARG A 195 21.21 13.23 -5.77
N ALA A 196 21.57 12.37 -6.71
CA ALA A 196 21.13 10.99 -6.80
C ALA A 196 22.06 10.00 -6.08
N SER A 197 23.02 10.50 -5.30
CA SER A 197 23.97 9.67 -4.53
C SER A 197 23.30 8.74 -3.53
N ASN A 198 22.13 9.11 -3.01
CA ASN A 198 21.29 8.29 -2.14
C ASN A 198 20.22 7.47 -2.91
N GLY A 199 20.31 7.41 -4.24
CA GLY A 199 19.31 6.82 -5.13
C GLY A 199 18.18 7.79 -5.52
N VAL A 200 17.34 7.35 -6.47
CA VAL A 200 16.26 8.15 -7.04
C VAL A 200 14.96 7.34 -7.01
N VAL A 201 13.87 7.98 -6.59
CA VAL A 201 12.51 7.44 -6.66
C VAL A 201 11.74 8.25 -7.69
N ILE A 202 11.41 7.62 -8.82
CA ILE A 202 10.57 8.18 -9.88
C ILE A 202 9.14 7.71 -9.67
N ILE A 203 8.21 8.65 -9.72
CA ILE A 203 6.78 8.46 -9.57
C ILE A 203 6.14 8.93 -10.87
N THR A 204 5.39 8.04 -11.50
CA THR A 204 4.60 8.35 -12.70
C THR A 204 3.12 8.37 -12.30
N THR A 205 2.43 9.47 -12.57
CA THR A 205 0.99 9.58 -12.29
C THR A 205 0.17 9.00 -13.44
N LYS A 206 -1.02 8.50 -13.10
CA LYS A 206 -1.98 7.98 -14.08
C LYS A 206 -2.39 9.10 -15.04
N ARG A 207 -2.32 8.81 -16.33
CA ARG A 207 -2.77 9.73 -17.40
C ARG A 207 -3.85 9.06 -18.24
N GLY A 208 -4.79 9.86 -18.73
CA GLY A 208 -5.78 9.37 -19.69
C GLY A 208 -5.10 8.96 -21.00
N SER A 209 -5.43 7.78 -21.52
CA SER A 209 -4.90 7.33 -22.81
C SER A 209 -5.77 7.86 -23.95
N TYR A 210 -5.15 8.36 -25.02
CA TYR A 210 -5.85 8.91 -26.18
C TYR A 210 -6.70 7.86 -26.93
N ASN A 211 -6.43 6.57 -26.71
CA ASN A 211 -7.14 5.43 -27.29
C ASN A 211 -7.98 4.66 -26.26
N GLN A 212 -8.37 5.28 -25.14
CA GLN A 212 -9.23 4.62 -24.15
C GLN A 212 -10.64 4.47 -24.73
N ALA A 213 -11.04 3.21 -25.00
CA ALA A 213 -12.27 2.90 -25.73
C ALA A 213 -13.53 3.42 -25.03
N GLU A 214 -13.52 3.49 -23.70
CA GLU A 214 -14.61 4.00 -22.88
C GLU A 214 -14.08 4.81 -21.68
N PRO A 215 -14.78 5.89 -21.28
CA PRO A 215 -14.44 6.65 -20.10
C PRO A 215 -14.61 5.78 -18.84
N THR A 216 -13.51 5.51 -18.14
CA THR A 216 -13.54 4.73 -16.90
C THR A 216 -13.66 5.67 -15.71
N ILE A 217 -14.69 5.46 -14.89
CA ILE A 217 -14.89 6.19 -13.63
C ILE A 217 -14.77 5.20 -12.49
N THR A 218 -13.83 5.44 -11.57
CA THR A 218 -13.62 4.61 -10.39
C THR A 218 -13.94 5.42 -9.14
N PHE A 219 -14.77 4.87 -8.26
CA PHE A 219 -15.10 5.47 -6.97
C PHE A 219 -14.65 4.53 -5.86
N ASN A 220 -13.81 5.05 -4.95
CA ASN A 220 -13.27 4.31 -3.82
C ASN A 220 -13.69 5.00 -2.51
N ALA A 221 -14.28 4.24 -1.60
CA ALA A 221 -14.62 4.71 -0.25
C ALA A 221 -14.24 3.64 0.77
N TYR A 222 -13.53 4.02 1.81
CA TYR A 222 -13.16 3.14 2.92
C TYR A 222 -13.23 3.89 4.24
N THR A 223 -13.40 3.15 5.32
CA THR A 223 -13.35 3.65 6.70
C THR A 223 -12.57 2.66 7.55
N GLY A 224 -11.87 3.15 8.56
CA GLY A 224 -11.03 2.33 9.42
C GLY A 224 -10.76 3.00 10.75
N ILE A 225 -10.49 2.19 11.77
CA ILE A 225 -10.06 2.63 13.10
C ILE A 225 -8.64 2.14 13.29
N SER A 226 -7.71 3.06 13.60
CA SER A 226 -6.36 2.69 13.99
C SER A 226 -6.31 2.52 15.51
N ARG A 227 -5.70 1.43 15.98
CA ARG A 227 -5.41 1.20 17.40
C ARG A 227 -3.94 0.91 17.55
N ALA A 228 -3.34 1.46 18.60
CA ALA A 228 -1.99 1.08 18.98
C ALA A 228 -1.98 -0.43 19.28
N THR A 229 -1.01 -1.14 18.70
CA THR A 229 -0.78 -2.56 18.94
C THR A 229 0.66 -2.72 19.42
N ASN A 230 0.94 -3.79 20.17
CA ASN A 230 2.27 -4.06 20.72
C ASN A 230 2.76 -2.99 21.71
N LEU A 231 1.87 -2.52 22.59
CA LEU A 231 2.25 -1.71 23.74
C LEU A 231 3.03 -2.59 24.74
N PRO A 232 4.03 -2.02 25.46
CA PRO A 232 4.73 -2.77 26.49
C PRO A 232 3.78 -3.13 27.63
N ASP A 233 3.85 -4.37 28.10
CA ASP A 233 3.11 -4.81 29.28
C ASP A 233 3.62 -4.04 30.51
N LEU A 234 2.73 -3.27 31.13
CA LEU A 234 3.03 -2.55 32.37
C LEU A 234 2.75 -3.45 33.57
N LEU A 235 3.53 -3.26 34.64
CA LEU A 235 3.29 -3.96 35.90
C LEU A 235 1.94 -3.52 36.47
N ASN A 236 1.10 -4.49 36.84
CA ASN A 236 -0.07 -4.19 37.66
C ASN A 236 0.36 -3.82 39.09
N VAL A 237 -0.57 -3.30 39.90
CA VAL A 237 -0.27 -2.77 41.25
C VAL A 237 0.37 -3.83 42.17
N GLN A 238 -0.03 -5.09 42.04
CA GLN A 238 0.55 -6.20 42.80
C GLN A 238 1.99 -6.50 42.34
N GLN A 239 2.20 -6.64 41.03
CA GLN A 239 3.52 -6.89 40.45
C GLN A 239 4.51 -5.76 40.75
N HIS A 240 4.02 -4.51 40.79
CA HIS A 240 4.81 -3.36 41.22
C HIS A 240 5.22 -3.46 42.69
N GLY A 241 4.30 -3.87 43.57
CA GLY A 241 4.60 -4.18 44.97
C GLY A 241 5.64 -5.29 45.09
N ASP A 242 5.46 -6.39 44.36
CA ASP A 242 6.37 -7.54 44.35
C ASP A 242 7.78 -7.12 43.92
N MET A 243 7.88 -6.27 42.90
CA MET A 243 9.14 -5.69 42.41
C MET A 243 9.84 -4.84 43.48
N ILE A 244 9.10 -3.99 44.20
CA ILE A 244 9.66 -3.19 45.30
C ILE A 244 10.16 -4.10 46.43
N PHE A 245 9.37 -5.09 46.84
CA PHE A 245 9.75 -6.00 47.92
C PHE A 245 10.96 -6.85 47.54
N GLN A 246 11.02 -7.33 46.30
CA GLN A 246 12.18 -8.04 45.76
C GLN A 246 13.42 -7.14 45.73
N SER A 247 13.28 -5.86 45.36
CA SER A 247 14.39 -4.89 45.39
C SER A 247 14.91 -4.68 46.82
N LEU A 248 14.03 -4.44 47.78
CA LEU A 248 14.40 -4.24 49.19
C LEU A 248 15.08 -5.49 49.77
N ALA A 249 14.57 -6.68 49.45
CA ALA A 249 15.17 -7.94 49.85
C ALA A 249 16.57 -8.15 49.25
N ASN A 250 16.76 -7.81 47.98
CA ASN A 250 18.06 -7.87 47.31
C ASN A 250 19.08 -6.89 47.90
N ASP A 251 18.63 -5.71 48.33
CA ASP A 251 19.46 -4.67 48.97
C ASP A 251 19.77 -4.99 50.45
N GLY A 252 19.17 -6.04 51.02
CA GLY A 252 19.30 -6.39 52.44
C GLY A 252 18.59 -5.41 53.39
N ALA A 253 17.69 -4.58 52.86
CA ALA A 253 16.87 -3.66 53.63
C ALA A 253 15.68 -4.40 54.27
N SER A 254 15.08 -3.79 55.30
CA SER A 254 13.82 -4.28 55.86
C SER A 254 12.71 -4.16 54.81
N VAL A 255 12.04 -5.28 54.52
CA VAL A 255 10.93 -5.34 53.55
C VAL A 255 9.67 -4.74 54.18
N GLU A 256 9.60 -3.41 54.18
CA GLU A 256 8.47 -2.64 54.69
C GLU A 256 8.12 -1.53 53.70
N HIS A 257 6.83 -1.33 53.44
CA HIS A 257 6.35 -0.26 52.60
C HIS A 257 5.08 0.38 53.17
N PRO A 258 5.01 1.73 53.29
CA PRO A 258 3.86 2.43 53.88
C PRO A 258 2.51 2.12 53.23
N GLN A 259 2.51 1.64 51.98
CA GLN A 259 1.29 1.24 51.27
C GLN A 259 1.12 -0.27 51.13
N TYR A 260 2.21 -1.05 50.98
CA TYR A 260 2.12 -2.49 50.69
C TYR A 260 2.28 -3.39 51.93
N GLY A 261 2.48 -2.78 53.10
CA GLY A 261 2.62 -3.47 54.37
C GLY A 261 4.05 -3.87 54.69
N ASN A 262 4.19 -4.69 55.73
CA ASN A 262 5.48 -5.09 56.33
C ASN A 262 5.63 -6.63 56.34
N GLY A 263 4.87 -7.34 55.50
CA GLY A 263 4.87 -8.79 55.44
C GLY A 263 5.95 -9.35 54.50
N ALA A 264 6.07 -10.68 54.43
CA ALA A 264 6.98 -11.34 53.48
C ALA A 264 6.58 -11.13 52.01
N ASN A 265 5.30 -10.85 51.75
CA ASN A 265 4.75 -10.51 50.44
C ASN A 265 4.00 -9.18 50.53
N PRO A 266 4.05 -8.35 49.49
CA PRO A 266 3.32 -7.08 49.46
C PRO A 266 1.83 -7.35 49.29
N VAL A 267 1.02 -6.59 50.03
CA VAL A 267 -0.45 -6.66 49.94
C VAL A 267 -0.96 -5.32 49.45
N VAL A 268 -1.66 -5.33 48.32
CA VAL A 268 -2.29 -4.11 47.80
C VAL A 268 -3.42 -3.68 48.74
N PRO A 269 -3.40 -2.46 49.29
CA PRO A 269 -4.39 -2.03 50.26
C PRO A 269 -5.69 -1.67 49.54
N GLY A 270 -6.85 -2.03 50.12
CA GLY A 270 -8.16 -1.61 49.60
C GLY A 270 -8.43 -0.09 49.72
N THR A 271 -7.54 0.64 50.40
CA THR A 271 -7.63 2.09 50.59
C THR A 271 -6.24 2.73 50.55
N VAL A 272 -6.11 3.92 49.98
CA VAL A 272 -4.84 4.65 49.96
C VAL A 272 -4.49 5.12 51.36
N GLN A 273 -3.38 4.64 51.91
CA GLN A 273 -2.88 5.02 53.23
C GLN A 273 -2.20 6.40 53.18
N GLY A 274 -2.37 7.22 54.22
CA GLY A 274 -1.68 8.51 54.37
C GLY A 274 -2.28 9.70 53.61
N TYR A 275 -3.46 9.54 53.00
CA TYR A 275 -4.16 10.64 52.33
C TYR A 275 -4.73 11.64 53.35
N THR A 276 -4.41 12.94 53.18
CA THR A 276 -5.01 14.03 53.97
C THR A 276 -5.72 15.02 53.05
N ARG A 277 -6.94 15.42 53.41
CA ARG A 277 -7.71 16.44 52.68
C ARG A 277 -7.89 17.67 53.54
N VAL A 278 -7.94 18.84 52.90
CA VAL A 278 -8.32 20.09 53.58
C VAL A 278 -9.77 19.96 54.08
N VAL A 279 -9.97 20.27 55.36
CA VAL A 279 -11.27 20.19 56.06
C VAL A 279 -11.76 21.55 56.56
N SER A 280 -10.88 22.53 56.75
CA SER A 280 -11.23 23.95 56.92
C SER A 280 -10.30 24.81 56.07
N TYR A 281 -10.77 25.97 55.62
CA TYR A 281 -9.96 26.94 54.87
C TYR A 281 -9.60 28.18 55.70
N ASP A 282 -10.16 28.35 56.89
CA ASP A 282 -9.83 29.46 57.81
C ASP A 282 -9.88 29.01 59.28
N PRO A 283 -8.73 28.67 59.90
CA PRO A 283 -7.44 28.43 59.26
C PRO A 283 -7.45 27.18 58.38
N ILE A 284 -6.50 27.06 57.44
CA ILE A 284 -6.34 25.83 56.66
C ILE A 284 -5.97 24.67 57.60
N THR A 285 -6.89 23.72 57.78
CA THR A 285 -6.65 22.49 58.53
C THR A 285 -6.84 21.28 57.62
N ARG A 286 -5.95 20.28 57.75
CA ARG A 286 -6.01 19.03 56.99
C ARG A 286 -6.30 17.88 57.95
N ALA A 287 -7.18 16.97 57.57
CA ALA A 287 -7.45 15.76 58.33
C ALA A 287 -7.15 14.51 57.49
N PRO A 288 -6.74 13.39 58.12
CA PRO A 288 -6.65 12.10 57.45
C PRO A 288 -8.01 11.72 56.85
N ARG A 289 -8.01 11.23 55.61
CA ARG A 289 -9.18 10.60 55.02
C ARG A 289 -8.77 9.28 54.38
N THR A 290 -9.72 8.37 54.36
CA THR A 290 -9.60 7.11 53.65
C THR A 290 -10.16 7.30 52.24
N ALA A 291 -9.33 7.09 51.21
CA ALA A 291 -9.80 6.99 49.84
C ALA A 291 -9.89 5.50 49.49
N SER A 292 -11.12 4.98 49.34
CA SER A 292 -11.33 3.61 48.87
C SER A 292 -10.92 3.49 47.40
N VAL A 293 -10.10 2.50 47.11
CA VAL A 293 -9.70 2.20 45.73
C VAL A 293 -10.74 1.25 45.15
N THR A 294 -11.55 1.74 44.21
CA THR A 294 -12.65 0.97 43.61
C THR A 294 -12.15 -0.25 42.81
N GLN A 295 -10.88 -0.23 42.38
CA GLN A 295 -10.20 -1.31 41.67
C GLN A 295 -8.76 -1.47 42.21
N PRO A 296 -8.55 -2.25 43.29
CA PRO A 296 -7.24 -2.35 43.94
C PRO A 296 -6.15 -2.90 43.01
N ASN A 297 -6.49 -3.74 42.02
CA ASN A 297 -5.52 -4.26 41.05
C ASN A 297 -5.16 -3.28 39.93
N GLY A 298 -5.66 -2.05 39.99
CA GLY A 298 -5.45 -1.02 38.99
C GLY A 298 -6.52 -1.03 37.90
N THR A 299 -6.57 0.08 37.18
CA THR A 299 -7.26 0.24 35.91
C THR A 299 -6.18 0.15 34.84
N ASP A 300 -6.40 -0.60 33.76
CA ASP A 300 -5.57 -0.45 32.56
C ASP A 300 -5.86 0.95 32.01
N TRP A 301 -5.00 1.91 32.37
CA TRP A 301 -5.18 3.29 31.94
C TRP A 301 -5.07 3.44 30.43
N PHE A 302 -4.41 2.52 29.72
CA PHE A 302 -4.41 2.53 28.26
C PHE A 302 -5.77 2.08 27.71
N GLU A 303 -6.39 1.06 28.30
CA GLU A 303 -7.74 0.59 27.91
C GLU A 303 -8.83 1.62 28.26
N GLU A 304 -8.70 2.33 29.40
CA GLU A 304 -9.71 3.27 29.87
C GLU A 304 -9.68 4.64 29.16
N ILE A 305 -8.55 5.01 28.53
CA ILE A 305 -8.41 6.27 27.77
C ILE A 305 -8.59 6.12 26.25
N THR A 306 -8.71 4.90 25.72
CA THR A 306 -8.90 4.60 24.28
C THR A 306 -10.31 4.13 23.96
#